data_AF-A0A7V3WEF4-F1
#
_entry.id   AF-A0A7V3WEF4-F1
#
_cell.length_a   1.000
_cell.length_b   1.000
_cell.length_c   1.000
_cell.angle_alpha   90.00
_cell.angle_beta   90.00
_cell.angle_gamma   90.00
#
_symmetry.space_group_name_H-M   'P 1'
#
loop_
_entity.id
_entity.type
_entity.pdbx_description
1 polymer ?
#
loop_
_entity_poly.entity_id
_entity_poly.type
_entity_poly.pdbx_seq_one_letter_code
_entity_poly.pdbx_strand_id
1 'polypeptide(L)'
;LFPVFSQAREKARATTCLSNAKQIGTAHQMYGQDYDETLIPWFVPSGLPRNEYRDDLVSWVQNLQPYIKNGAPTRPPTTDFVGVPPNGMMRCPSFSEER
;
A
#
# COMPACT_ATOMS: atom_id res chain seq x y z
N LEU A 1 -16.96 25.49 -10.96
CA LEU A 1 -15.82 25.03 -11.79
C LEU A 1 -16.37 24.57 -13.13
N PHE A 2 -15.80 25.03 -14.25
CA PHE A 2 -16.25 24.61 -15.59
C PHE A 2 -16.20 23.07 -15.73
N PRO A 3 -17.18 22.44 -16.40
CA PRO A 3 -17.30 20.98 -16.50
C PRO A 3 -16.10 20.27 -17.14
N VAL A 4 -15.25 21.02 -17.85
CA VAL A 4 -13.99 20.51 -18.41
C VAL A 4 -12.93 20.29 -17.31
N PHE A 5 -12.90 21.13 -16.27
CA PHE A 5 -11.94 21.01 -15.18
C PHE A 5 -12.26 19.88 -14.21
N SER A 6 -13.54 19.54 -14.05
CA SER A 6 -13.91 18.34 -13.28
C SER A 6 -13.46 17.06 -13.97
N GLN A 7 -13.62 16.97 -15.30
CA GLN A 7 -13.11 15.84 -16.09
C GLN A 7 -11.58 15.75 -16.06
N ALA A 8 -10.87 16.88 -16.18
CA ALA A 8 -9.42 16.91 -16.11
C ALA A 8 -8.90 16.44 -14.73
N ARG A 9 -9.56 16.88 -13.64
CA ARG A 9 -9.20 16.46 -12.26
C ARG A 9 -9.40 14.96 -12.06
N GLU A 10 -10.48 14.40 -12.59
CA GLU A 10 -10.74 12.97 -12.47
C GLU A 10 -9.73 12.13 -13.24
N LYS A 11 -9.36 12.54 -14.46
CA LYS A 11 -8.27 11.90 -15.21
C LYS A 11 -6.93 11.98 -14.47
N ALA A 12 -6.62 13.11 -13.82
CA ALA A 12 -5.40 13.24 -13.02
C ALA A 12 -5.38 12.25 -11.85
N ARG A 13 -6.50 12.05 -11.14
CA ARG A 13 -6.61 11.05 -10.06
C ARG A 13 -6.35 9.63 -10.55
N ALA A 14 -6.90 9.28 -11.71
CA ALA A 14 -6.69 7.97 -12.34
C ALA A 14 -5.22 7.76 -12.72
N THR A 15 -4.57 8.75 -13.35
CA THR A 15 -3.15 8.69 -13.69
C THR A 15 -2.26 8.52 -12.44
N THR A 16 -2.58 9.21 -11.35
CA THR A 16 -1.86 9.03 -10.08
C THR A 16 -2.00 7.60 -9.55
N CYS A 17 -3.21 7.04 -9.57
CA CYS A 17 -3.44 5.67 -9.14
C CYS A 17 -2.66 4.65 -10.00
N LEU A 18 -2.64 4.84 -11.32
CA LEU A 18 -1.87 4.00 -12.24
C LEU A 18 -0.36 4.11 -11.97
N SER A 19 0.15 5.32 -11.73
CA SER A 19 1.55 5.55 -11.37
C SER A 19 1.93 4.83 -10.07
N ASN A 20 1.05 4.89 -9.07
CA ASN A 20 1.24 4.16 -7.81
C ASN A 20 1.26 2.65 -8.04
N ALA A 21 0.32 2.09 -8.81
CA ALA A 21 0.28 0.67 -9.14
C ALA A 21 1.55 0.21 -9.85
N LYS A 22 2.08 1.02 -10.78
CA LYS A 22 3.35 0.73 -11.46
C LYS A 22 4.51 0.67 -10.46
N GLN A 23 4.59 1.63 -9.53
CA GLN A 23 5.62 1.64 -8.49
C GLN A 23 5.52 0.40 -7.59
N ILE A 24 4.30 -0.04 -7.23
CA ILE A 24 4.08 -1.28 -6.45
C ILE A 24 4.59 -2.50 -7.24
N GLY A 25 4.24 -2.60 -8.53
CA GLY A 25 4.66 -3.71 -9.38
C GLY A 25 6.17 -3.79 -9.53
N THR A 26 6.85 -2.65 -9.73
CA THR A 26 8.31 -2.58 -9.76
C THR A 26 8.93 -3.02 -8.43
N ALA A 27 8.36 -2.58 -7.31
CA ALA A 27 8.84 -2.97 -5.99
C ALA A 27 8.73 -4.49 -5.74
N HIS A 28 7.68 -5.15 -6.27
CA HIS A 28 7.57 -6.61 -6.19
C HIS A 28 8.66 -7.33 -7.00
N GLN A 29 9.02 -6.79 -8.16
CA GLN A 29 10.11 -7.35 -8.97
C GLN A 29 11.46 -7.19 -8.26
N MET A 30 11.69 -6.04 -7.62
CA MET A 30 12.89 -5.82 -6.80
C MET A 30 12.95 -6.78 -5.61
N TYR A 31 11.83 -7.01 -4.93
CA TYR A 31 11.76 -8.01 -3.85
C TYR A 31 12.13 -9.40 -4.37
N GLY A 32 11.59 -9.83 -5.51
CA GLY A 32 11.94 -11.12 -6.11
C GLY A 32 13.43 -11.24 -6.44
N GLN A 33 14.09 -10.14 -6.82
CA GLN A 33 15.54 -10.14 -7.07
C GLN A 33 16.36 -10.35 -5.79
N ASP A 34 15.88 -9.85 -4.65
CA ASP A 34 16.58 -9.96 -3.37
C ASP A 34 16.26 -11.26 -2.60
N TYR A 35 15.14 -11.92 -2.92
CA TYR A 35 14.63 -13.09 -2.20
C TYR A 35 14.38 -14.29 -3.13
N ASP A 36 15.37 -14.73 -3.90
CA ASP A 36 15.34 -15.97 -4.71
C ASP A 36 14.07 -16.15 -5.58
N GLU A 37 13.64 -15.07 -6.24
CA GLU A 37 12.43 -15.02 -7.09
C GLU A 37 11.12 -15.36 -6.36
N THR A 38 11.09 -15.22 -5.03
CA THR A 38 9.88 -15.49 -4.25
C THR A 38 8.87 -14.34 -4.31
N LEU A 39 7.59 -14.71 -4.17
CA LEU A 39 6.52 -13.75 -3.95
C LEU A 39 6.55 -13.26 -2.50
N ILE A 40 6.18 -12.00 -2.31
CA ILE A 40 6.14 -11.39 -0.98
C ILE A 40 5.12 -12.14 -0.11
N PRO A 41 5.55 -12.70 1.03
CA PRO A 41 4.64 -13.36 1.94
C PRO A 41 3.64 -12.37 2.52
N TRP A 42 2.40 -12.81 2.69
CA TRP A 42 1.32 -11.98 3.22
C TRP A 42 1.62 -11.45 4.64
N PHE A 43 2.12 -12.34 5.50
CA PHE A 43 2.67 -12.00 6.82
C PHE A 43 3.94 -12.79 7.10
N VAL A 44 4.90 -12.17 7.79
CA VAL A 44 6.08 -12.83 8.36
C VAL A 44 6.24 -12.48 9.84
N PRO A 45 6.85 -13.35 10.66
CA PRO A 45 7.14 -13.03 12.05
C PRO A 45 8.09 -11.84 12.16
N SER A 46 7.77 -10.84 12.97
CA SER A 46 8.66 -9.70 13.26
C SER A 46 9.75 -10.04 14.30
N GLY A 47 9.58 -11.13 15.03
CA GLY A 47 10.41 -11.51 16.19
C GLY A 47 9.98 -10.86 17.51
N LEU A 48 8.96 -9.98 17.49
CA LEU A 48 8.39 -9.40 18.71
C LEU A 48 7.42 -10.38 19.40
N PRO A 49 7.25 -10.28 20.73
CA PRO A 49 6.26 -11.07 21.43
C PRO A 49 4.85 -10.71 20.96
N ARG A 50 3.97 -11.71 20.94
CA ARG A 50 2.56 -11.53 20.60
C ARG A 50 1.92 -10.53 21.57
N ASN A 51 1.32 -9.47 21.02
CA ASN A 51 0.54 -8.49 21.76
C ASN A 51 -0.86 -8.32 21.13
N GLU A 52 -1.66 -7.44 21.73
CA GLU A 52 -3.01 -7.09 21.27
C GLU A 52 -3.01 -6.56 19.84
N TYR A 53 -2.02 -5.75 19.48
CA TYR A 53 -1.89 -5.13 18.15
C TYR A 53 -1.31 -6.06 17.09
N ARG A 54 -0.90 -7.28 17.46
CA ARG A 54 -0.23 -8.26 16.60
C ARG A 54 1.04 -7.70 15.94
N ASP A 55 1.84 -6.98 16.72
CA ASP A 55 3.16 -6.48 16.30
C ASP A 55 4.16 -7.63 16.07
N ASP A 56 3.81 -8.86 16.45
CA ASP A 56 4.53 -10.08 16.09
C ASP A 56 4.48 -10.40 14.59
N LEU A 57 3.71 -9.66 13.78
CA LEU A 57 3.56 -9.86 12.34
C LEU A 57 3.94 -8.62 11.52
N VAL A 58 4.72 -8.82 10.46
CA VAL A 58 5.01 -7.83 9.42
C VAL A 58 4.24 -8.19 8.16
N SER A 59 3.44 -7.25 7.65
CA SER A 59 2.65 -7.43 6.42
C SER A 59 3.48 -7.27 5.16
N TRP A 60 3.00 -7.82 4.04
CA TRP A 60 3.61 -7.63 2.73
C TRP A 60 3.85 -6.15 2.38
N VAL A 61 2.94 -5.25 2.78
CA VAL A 61 3.06 -3.79 2.53
C VAL A 61 4.26 -3.20 3.26
N GLN A 62 4.55 -3.69 4.47
CA GLN A 62 5.70 -3.29 5.27
C GLN A 62 6.99 -3.89 4.71
N ASN A 63 6.95 -5.14 4.23
CA ASN A 63 8.10 -5.78 3.57
C ASN A 63 8.48 -5.09 2.25
N LEU A 64 7.52 -4.44 1.59
CA LEU A 64 7.73 -3.71 0.34
C LEU A 64 8.34 -2.31 0.56
N GLN A 65 8.36 -1.79 1.79
CA GLN A 65 8.84 -0.45 2.13
C GLN A 65 10.27 -0.12 1.68
N PRO A 66 11.29 -0.97 1.85
CA PRO A 66 12.63 -0.66 1.35
C PRO A 66 12.67 -0.38 -0.16
N TYR A 67 11.69 -0.87 -0.91
CA TYR A 67 11.57 -0.71 -2.36
C TYR A 67 10.58 0.39 -2.77
N ILE A 68 9.86 1.00 -1.82
CA ILE A 68 8.92 2.08 -2.06
C ILE A 68 9.41 3.36 -1.41
N LYS A 69 9.56 4.42 -2.21
CA LYS A 69 10.10 5.71 -1.77
C LYS A 69 9.15 6.53 -0.87
N ASN A 70 7.95 6.04 -0.57
CA ASN A 70 6.89 6.82 0.05
C ASN A 70 5.98 6.03 0.98
N GLY A 71 6.17 6.28 2.28
CA GLY A 71 5.15 6.12 3.30
C GLY A 71 5.23 4.78 4.00
N ALA A 72 6.01 4.74 5.08
CA ALA A 72 5.90 3.74 6.12
C ALA A 72 4.44 3.67 6.59
N PRO A 73 3.64 2.69 6.13
CA PRO A 73 2.30 2.51 6.62
C PRO A 73 2.52 1.85 7.97
N THR A 74 2.48 2.67 9.02
CA THR A 74 2.39 2.13 10.36
C THR A 74 1.14 1.26 10.39
N ARG A 75 1.29 0.01 10.85
CA ARG A 75 0.13 -0.79 11.21
C ARG A 75 -0.71 0.10 12.14
N PRO A 76 -1.98 0.39 11.82
CA PRO A 76 -2.80 1.21 12.70
C PRO A 76 -2.85 0.54 14.08
N PRO A 77 -2.82 1.30 15.18
CA PRO A 77 -2.88 0.77 16.54
C PRO A 77 -4.32 0.34 16.88
N THR A 78 -4.98 -0.39 15.99
CA THR A 78 -6.35 -0.85 16.12
C THR A 78 -6.37 -2.37 16.05
N THR A 79 -7.11 -3.00 16.96
CA THR A 79 -7.41 -4.43 16.93
C THR A 79 -8.33 -4.78 15.75
N ASP A 80 -9.09 -3.80 15.25
CA ASP A 80 -9.92 -3.91 14.07
C ASP A 80 -9.10 -3.61 12.81
N PHE A 81 -8.96 -4.63 11.95
CA PHE A 81 -8.41 -4.52 10.59
C PHE A 81 -9.45 -4.11 9.55
N VAL A 82 -10.70 -3.88 9.98
CA VAL A 82 -11.82 -3.53 9.12
C VAL A 82 -11.92 -2.01 9.06
N GLY A 83 -11.96 -1.44 7.84
CA GLY A 83 -12.17 0.00 7.63
C GLY A 83 -10.94 0.89 7.81
N VAL A 84 -9.73 0.32 7.89
CA VAL A 84 -8.49 1.12 7.87
C VAL A 84 -8.29 1.64 6.44
N PRO A 85 -8.37 2.97 6.21
CA PRO A 85 -8.20 3.48 4.87
C PRO A 85 -6.74 3.32 4.42
N PRO A 86 -6.48 2.90 3.17
CA PRO A 86 -5.13 2.89 2.66
C PRO A 86 -4.59 4.31 2.62
N ASN A 87 -3.31 4.48 2.96
CA ASN A 87 -2.64 5.77 3.01
C ASN A 87 -1.49 5.86 2.00
N GLY A 88 -1.14 7.10 1.63
CA GLY A 88 -0.02 7.39 0.73
C GLY A 88 -0.16 6.69 -0.63
N MET A 89 0.90 6.00 -1.05
CA MET A 89 0.97 5.30 -2.34
C MET A 89 -0.03 4.13 -2.45
N MET A 90 -0.41 3.53 -1.32
CA MET A 90 -1.38 2.43 -1.29
C MET A 90 -2.83 2.92 -1.51
N ARG A 91 -3.06 4.24 -1.42
CA ARG A 91 -4.36 4.85 -1.68
C ARG A 91 -4.51 5.19 -3.16
N CYS A 92 -5.59 4.73 -3.76
CA CYS A 92 -6.00 5.15 -5.09
C CYS A 92 -6.92 6.39 -5.00
N PRO A 93 -6.52 7.58 -5.49
CA PRO A 93 -7.33 8.79 -5.36
C PRO A 93 -8.60 8.80 -6.22
N SER A 94 -8.69 7.88 -7.18
CA SER A 94 -9.88 7.67 -8.03
C SER A 94 -10.83 6.60 -7.47
N PHE A 95 -10.44 5.88 -6.41
CA PHE A 95 -11.31 4.92 -5.75
C PHE A 95 -12.26 5.66 -4.79
N SER A 96 -13.54 5.33 -4.85
CA SER A 96 -14.59 5.79 -3.94
C SER A 96 -15.41 4.60 -3.49
N GLU A 97 -15.64 4.43 -2.18
CA GLU A 97 -16.46 3.34 -1.63
C GLU A 97 -17.95 3.44 -2.02
N GLU A 98 -18.39 4.63 -2.44
CA GLU A 98 -19.78 4.93 -2.82
C GLU A 98 -20.15 4.50 -4.26
N ARG A 99 -19.22 3.87 -5.00
CA ARG A 99 -19.39 3.49 -6.42
C ARG A 99 -19.29 1.98 -6.60
#